data_AF-A0A2V5U543-F1
#
_entry.id   AF-A0A2V5U543-F1
#
_cell.length_a   1.000
_cell.length_b   1.000
_cell.length_c   1.000
_cell.angle_alpha   90.00
_cell.angle_beta   90.00
_cell.angle_gamma   90.00
#
_symmetry.space_group_name_H-M   'P 1'
#
loop_
_entity.id
_entity.type
_entity.pdbx_description
1 polymer ?
#
loop_
_entity_poly.entity_id
_entity_poly.type
_entity_poly.pdbx_seq_one_letter_code
_entity_poly.pdbx_strand_id
1 'polypeptide(L)'
;MNKLLRKLGAFAWVVGLACSAVGQSAKAIYENDFEKAELNKVPDDFLVLDGQFAVKEEGGNKFLELPGAPLDTFGALFGPTEKEGNAVSARMSGTGKGRRYPTFAVGLNGQGTSAYKLQVTPAKKALELFKGDEVKARMPYEWQSGAWTRLCLQVRKVKDGGWKVEGKAWKDGEKEPSAWMISYDEKEQPVAGRASIWGSPYATTPIRFDDLLVMPTSDTTSR
;
A
#
# COMPACT_ATOMS: atom_id res chain seq x y z
N MET A 1 22.01 47.18 27.19
CA MET A 1 20.98 47.41 26.15
C MET A 1 20.91 46.16 25.27
N ASN A 2 19.77 45.47 25.29
CA ASN A 2 19.05 44.78 24.19
C ASN A 2 19.88 44.22 23.01
N LYS A 3 19.75 42.97 22.54
CA LYS A 3 18.64 42.01 22.59
C LYS A 3 19.16 40.63 22.10
N LEU A 4 18.53 39.57 22.64
CA LEU A 4 18.38 38.22 22.08
C LEU A 4 18.29 38.19 20.55
N LEU A 5 18.86 37.15 19.92
CA LEU A 5 18.18 36.40 18.85
C LEU A 5 18.76 34.99 18.69
N ARG A 6 18.07 34.02 19.30
CA ARG A 6 18.11 32.60 18.92
C ARG A 6 17.56 32.46 17.50
N LYS A 7 18.31 31.84 16.59
CA LYS A 7 17.72 31.27 15.37
C LYS A 7 17.52 29.78 15.61
N LEU A 8 16.26 29.39 15.85
CA LEU A 8 15.84 28.00 15.70
C LEU A 8 15.95 27.64 14.21
N GLY A 9 16.71 26.59 13.90
CA GLY A 9 16.62 25.92 12.61
C GLY A 9 15.35 25.06 12.62
N ALA A 10 14.33 25.49 11.87
CA ALA A 10 13.17 24.66 11.59
C ALA A 10 13.60 23.61 10.53
N PHE A 11 13.61 22.35 10.93
CA PHE A 11 13.77 21.21 10.03
C PHE A 11 12.42 21.01 9.32
N ALA A 12 12.29 21.54 8.10
CA ALA A 12 11.09 21.35 7.30
C ALA A 12 11.07 19.89 6.80
N TRP A 13 10.13 19.11 7.34
CA TRP A 13 9.73 17.83 6.76
C TRP A 13 9.19 18.07 5.36
N VAL A 14 9.87 17.51 4.36
CA VAL A 14 9.34 17.43 3.00
C VAL A 14 8.37 16.25 2.96
N VAL A 15 7.08 16.57 2.94
CA VAL A 15 5.99 15.64 2.65
C VAL A 15 6.22 15.03 1.26
N GLY A 16 6.33 13.71 1.21
CA GLY A 16 6.42 12.95 -0.05
C GLY A 16 5.09 12.98 -0.79
N LEU A 17 4.89 14.00 -1.62
CA LEU A 17 3.74 14.11 -2.50
C LEU A 17 3.93 13.30 -3.80
N ALA A 18 2.92 12.48 -4.06
CA ALA A 18 2.36 12.11 -5.36
C ALA A 18 3.03 11.02 -6.22
N CYS A 19 2.31 9.90 -6.31
CA CYS A 19 2.08 9.18 -7.57
C CYS A 19 1.89 10.21 -8.70
N SER A 20 2.87 10.38 -9.58
CA SER A 20 2.82 11.42 -10.62
C SER A 20 2.82 10.82 -12.01
N ALA A 21 1.63 10.66 -12.57
CA ALA A 21 1.37 10.85 -13.99
C ALA A 21 0.47 12.09 -14.14
N VAL A 22 0.96 13.13 -14.83
CA VAL A 22 0.30 14.44 -14.89
C VAL A 22 -0.94 14.39 -15.79
N GLY A 23 -2.08 14.73 -15.21
CA GLY A 23 -3.33 15.06 -15.89
C GLY A 23 -4.40 15.48 -14.89
N GLN A 24 -4.35 16.74 -14.43
CA GLN A 24 -5.27 17.37 -13.47
C GLN A 24 -5.24 16.73 -12.07
N SER A 25 -5.15 17.55 -11.02
CA SER A 25 -5.17 17.10 -9.62
C SER A 25 -6.53 16.46 -9.32
N ALA A 26 -6.68 15.18 -9.67
CA ALA A 26 -7.79 14.37 -9.23
C ALA A 26 -7.68 14.29 -7.71
N LYS A 27 -8.68 14.81 -7.01
CA LYS A 27 -8.77 14.70 -5.56
C LYS A 27 -8.70 13.22 -5.19
N ALA A 28 -7.87 12.87 -4.21
CA ALA A 28 -7.84 11.52 -3.70
C ALA A 28 -9.23 11.09 -3.22
N ILE A 29 -9.57 9.84 -3.50
CA ILE A 29 -10.78 9.19 -2.99
C ILE A 29 -10.62 8.97 -1.47
N TYR A 30 -9.40 8.67 -1.03
CA TYR A 30 -9.06 8.43 0.37
C TYR A 30 -7.57 8.69 0.63
N GLU A 31 -7.26 9.27 1.78
CA GLU A 31 -5.89 9.52 2.28
C GLU A 31 -5.84 9.28 3.80
N ASN A 32 -4.83 8.56 4.27
CA ASN A 32 -4.57 8.40 5.70
C ASN A 32 -3.08 8.13 5.98
N ASP A 33 -2.42 9.08 6.64
CA ASP A 33 -1.02 9.04 7.10
C ASP A 33 -0.91 8.76 8.61
N PHE A 34 -2.03 8.43 9.26
CA PHE A 34 -2.15 8.15 10.70
C PHE A 34 -1.74 9.27 11.67
N GLU A 35 -1.27 10.43 11.20
CA GLU A 35 -0.77 11.51 12.06
C GLU A 35 -1.85 12.06 13.00
N LYS A 36 -3.10 12.07 12.52
CA LYS A 36 -4.28 12.49 13.29
C LYS A 36 -4.92 11.35 14.10
N ALA A 37 -4.41 10.13 13.99
CA ALA A 37 -4.99 8.99 14.68
C ALA A 37 -4.56 8.93 16.17
N GLU A 38 -5.42 8.33 16.98
CA GLU A 38 -5.12 7.97 18.36
C GLU A 38 -4.16 6.78 18.41
N LEU A 39 -3.19 6.84 19.31
CA LEU A 39 -2.26 5.73 19.54
C LEU A 39 -2.99 4.52 20.12
N ASN A 40 -2.50 3.34 19.76
CA ASN A 40 -3.01 2.04 20.19
C ASN A 40 -4.43 1.71 19.74
N LYS A 41 -4.98 2.49 18.79
CA LYS A 41 -6.30 2.27 18.20
C LYS A 41 -6.15 2.09 16.69
N VAL A 42 -7.08 1.35 16.08
CA VAL A 42 -7.28 1.38 14.62
C VAL A 42 -8.27 2.52 14.31
N PRO A 43 -8.04 3.35 13.28
CA PRO A 43 -9.03 4.34 12.85
C PRO A 43 -10.41 3.72 12.57
N ASP A 44 -11.48 4.42 12.94
CA ASP A 44 -12.85 3.88 12.92
C ASP A 44 -13.38 3.60 11.51
N ASP A 45 -12.74 4.17 10.49
CA ASP A 45 -13.02 3.94 9.08
C ASP A 45 -12.33 2.69 8.53
N PHE A 46 -11.64 1.89 9.33
CA PHE A 46 -11.10 0.59 8.90
C PHE A 46 -12.06 -0.54 9.27
N LEU A 47 -12.08 -1.58 8.44
CA LEU A 47 -12.62 -2.89 8.82
C LEU A 47 -11.45 -3.86 8.96
N VAL A 48 -11.10 -4.20 10.21
CA VAL A 48 -10.11 -5.24 10.49
C VAL A 48 -10.75 -6.60 10.23
N LEU A 49 -10.14 -7.40 9.35
CA LEU A 49 -10.62 -8.75 9.04
C LEU A 49 -10.11 -9.75 10.06
N ASP A 50 -8.83 -9.63 10.40
CA ASP A 50 -8.16 -10.32 11.49
C ASP A 50 -6.84 -9.57 11.77
N GLY A 51 -6.20 -9.84 12.91
CA GLY A 51 -4.92 -9.28 13.32
C GLY A 51 -5.08 -8.12 14.30
N GLN A 52 -4.11 -7.99 15.20
CA GLN A 52 -4.10 -6.98 16.26
C GLN A 52 -3.47 -5.66 15.76
N PHE A 53 -4.04 -5.10 14.69
CA PHE A 53 -3.59 -3.82 14.16
C PHE A 53 -3.76 -2.71 15.20
N ALA A 54 -2.80 -1.78 15.26
CA ALA A 54 -2.91 -0.59 16.11
C ALA A 54 -1.99 0.52 15.60
N VAL A 55 -2.41 1.78 15.73
CA VAL A 55 -1.52 2.90 15.44
C VAL A 55 -0.42 2.98 16.50
N LYS A 56 0.83 3.08 16.06
CA LYS A 56 2.03 3.23 16.88
C LYS A 56 2.81 4.45 16.42
N GLU A 57 3.76 4.87 17.23
CA GLU A 57 4.64 6.00 16.93
C GLU A 57 6.09 5.60 17.16
N GLU A 58 6.94 5.92 16.21
CA GLU A 58 8.40 5.81 16.35
C GLU A 58 9.07 6.95 15.58
N GLY A 59 10.07 7.58 16.19
CA GLY A 59 10.81 8.67 15.55
C GLY A 59 9.95 9.88 15.17
N GLY A 60 8.80 10.07 15.83
CA GLY A 60 7.85 11.15 15.56
C GLY A 60 6.95 10.91 14.34
N ASN A 61 6.93 9.70 13.78
CA ASN A 61 6.01 9.29 12.71
C ASN A 61 5.00 8.31 13.28
N LYS A 62 3.70 8.54 13.03
CA LYS A 62 2.66 7.55 13.34
C LYS A 62 2.43 6.62 12.16
N PHE A 63 2.10 5.37 12.46
CA PHE A 63 1.84 4.35 11.44
C PHE A 63 0.94 3.26 12.01
N LEU A 64 0.26 2.52 11.15
CA LEU A 64 -0.45 1.31 11.57
C LEU A 64 0.53 0.15 11.68
N GLU A 65 0.54 -0.53 12.82
CA GLU A 65 1.39 -1.69 13.07
C GLU A 65 0.56 -2.96 13.16
N LEU A 66 1.01 -4.01 12.47
CA LEU A 66 0.61 -5.40 12.68
C LEU A 66 1.72 -6.10 13.49
N PRO A 67 1.42 -6.66 14.67
CA PRO A 67 2.45 -7.29 15.50
C PRO A 67 3.06 -8.53 14.84
N GLY A 68 4.25 -8.90 15.33
CA GLY A 68 5.02 -10.03 14.78
C GLY A 68 4.49 -11.44 15.09
N ALA A 69 3.38 -11.53 15.85
CA ALA A 69 2.74 -12.76 16.28
C ALA A 69 1.22 -12.51 16.50
N PRO A 70 0.34 -13.52 16.30
CA PRO A 70 0.65 -14.88 15.84
C PRO A 70 1.10 -14.92 14.36
N LEU A 71 1.50 -16.10 13.89
CA LEU A 71 1.91 -16.30 12.49
C LEU A 71 0.68 -16.71 11.67
N ASP A 72 0.10 -15.76 10.96
CA ASP A 72 -0.98 -15.97 10.00
C ASP A 72 -0.92 -14.88 8.91
N THR A 73 -1.95 -14.79 8.06
CA THR A 73 -2.15 -13.69 7.12
C THR A 73 -3.29 -12.81 7.61
N PHE A 74 -2.96 -11.58 7.96
CA PHE A 74 -3.89 -10.60 8.50
C PHE A 74 -4.17 -9.51 7.49
N GLY A 75 -5.33 -8.86 7.61
CA GLY A 75 -5.72 -7.81 6.69
C GLY A 75 -6.71 -6.83 7.27
N ALA A 76 -6.68 -5.62 6.74
CA ALA A 76 -7.65 -4.58 7.05
C ALA A 76 -8.10 -3.89 5.75
N LEU A 77 -9.39 -3.62 5.65
CA LEU A 77 -9.99 -2.83 4.58
C LEU A 77 -10.11 -1.36 5.02
N PHE A 78 -9.91 -0.43 4.09
CA PHE A 78 -9.98 1.01 4.36
C PHE A 78 -10.58 1.77 3.17
N GLY A 79 -10.96 3.03 3.41
CA GLY A 79 -11.58 3.88 2.40
C GLY A 79 -12.97 3.41 1.95
N PRO A 80 -13.57 4.09 0.96
CA PRO A 80 -14.89 3.75 0.44
C PRO A 80 -14.88 2.48 -0.40
N THR A 81 -16.07 1.95 -0.67
CA THR A 81 -16.28 0.85 -1.62
C THR A 81 -16.28 1.41 -3.03
N GLU A 82 -15.35 0.94 -3.86
CA GLU A 82 -15.21 1.34 -5.26
C GLU A 82 -15.29 0.10 -6.15
N LYS A 83 -15.73 0.27 -7.40
CA LYS A 83 -15.86 -0.87 -8.33
C LYS A 83 -14.65 -1.02 -9.24
N GLU A 84 -14.29 0.03 -9.96
CA GLU A 84 -13.22 0.04 -10.94
C GLU A 84 -12.74 1.48 -11.17
N GLY A 85 -11.62 1.64 -11.86
CA GLY A 85 -11.10 2.96 -12.17
C GLY A 85 -10.39 3.62 -10.99
N ASN A 86 -9.85 2.80 -10.09
CA ASN A 86 -9.14 3.24 -8.90
C ASN A 86 -7.79 2.51 -8.73
N ALA A 87 -6.88 3.20 -8.07
CA ALA A 87 -5.57 2.72 -7.67
C ALA A 87 -5.44 2.84 -6.15
N VAL A 88 -4.77 1.87 -5.53
CA VAL A 88 -4.38 1.89 -4.11
C VAL A 88 -2.87 1.98 -4.01
N SER A 89 -2.39 2.78 -3.06
CA SER A 89 -0.98 2.80 -2.66
C SER A 89 -0.85 2.83 -1.14
N ALA A 90 0.26 2.27 -0.66
CA ALA A 90 0.70 2.33 0.72
C ALA A 90 2.22 2.16 0.75
N ARG A 91 2.88 2.64 1.82
CA ARG A 91 4.22 2.19 2.17
C ARG A 91 4.16 1.15 3.28
N MET A 92 5.02 0.14 3.19
CA MET A 92 5.14 -0.91 4.19
C MET A 92 6.59 -1.10 4.61
N SER A 93 6.80 -1.41 5.89
CA SER A 93 8.11 -1.76 6.44
C SER A 93 8.03 -3.02 7.28
N GLY A 94 9.08 -3.83 7.22
CA GLY A 94 9.23 -5.04 8.00
C GLY A 94 10.69 -5.49 7.98
N THR A 95 11.03 -6.51 8.74
CA THR A 95 12.42 -7.01 8.82
C THR A 95 12.48 -8.51 8.59
N GLY A 96 13.46 -8.96 7.82
CA GLY A 96 13.82 -10.37 7.74
C GLY A 96 14.79 -10.78 8.84
N LYS A 97 14.78 -12.05 9.23
CA LYS A 97 15.75 -12.65 10.17
C LYS A 97 16.24 -13.99 9.63
N GLY A 98 17.46 -14.01 9.09
CA GLY A 98 17.99 -15.19 8.40
C GLY A 98 17.14 -15.54 7.18
N ARG A 99 16.61 -16.78 7.10
CA ARG A 99 15.74 -17.23 6.00
C ARG A 99 14.24 -16.97 6.23
N ARG A 100 13.92 -16.17 7.24
CA ARG A 100 12.55 -15.85 7.64
C ARG A 100 12.21 -14.44 7.19
N TYR A 101 11.11 -14.29 6.46
CA TYR A 101 10.71 -13.02 5.86
C TYR A 101 9.21 -12.79 6.03
N PRO A 102 8.79 -11.55 6.30
CA PRO A 102 7.38 -11.19 6.22
C PRO A 102 6.92 -11.15 4.76
N THR A 103 5.62 -11.23 4.53
CA THR A 103 4.98 -10.79 3.28
C THR A 103 4.04 -9.62 3.58
N PHE A 104 3.87 -8.73 2.62
CA PHE A 104 2.92 -7.62 2.72
C PHE A 104 2.37 -7.24 1.35
N ALA A 105 1.14 -6.74 1.34
CA ALA A 105 0.43 -6.42 0.11
C ALA A 105 -0.50 -5.21 0.27
N VAL A 106 -0.78 -4.55 -0.86
CA VAL A 106 -2.00 -3.76 -1.05
C VAL A 106 -2.99 -4.55 -1.89
N GLY A 107 -4.28 -4.27 -1.73
CA GLY A 107 -5.33 -4.90 -2.53
C GLY A 107 -6.49 -3.98 -2.87
N LEU A 108 -7.24 -4.38 -3.90
CA LEU A 108 -8.44 -3.72 -4.40
C LEU A 108 -9.59 -4.74 -4.52
N ASN A 109 -10.81 -4.22 -4.62
CA ASN A 109 -12.03 -5.01 -4.81
C ASN A 109 -12.36 -5.92 -3.62
N GLY A 110 -12.04 -5.48 -2.40
CA GLY A 110 -12.47 -6.10 -1.15
C GLY A 110 -11.55 -7.23 -0.68
N GLN A 111 -12.15 -8.37 -0.34
CA GLN A 111 -11.48 -9.58 0.14
C GLN A 111 -12.02 -10.82 -0.57
N GLY A 112 -11.35 -11.96 -0.41
CA GLY A 112 -11.81 -13.25 -0.95
C GLY A 112 -11.42 -13.45 -2.41
N THR A 113 -12.10 -14.38 -3.08
CA THR A 113 -11.68 -14.95 -4.37
C THR A 113 -11.70 -13.97 -5.55
N SER A 114 -12.43 -12.87 -5.44
CA SER A 114 -12.52 -11.84 -6.48
C SER A 114 -11.59 -10.64 -6.24
N ALA A 115 -10.94 -10.56 -5.08
CA ALA A 115 -10.07 -9.43 -4.73
C ALA A 115 -8.69 -9.57 -5.38
N TYR A 116 -8.13 -8.44 -5.79
CA TYR A 116 -6.76 -8.38 -6.32
C TYR A 116 -5.79 -7.98 -5.23
N LYS A 117 -4.61 -8.61 -5.19
CA LYS A 117 -3.53 -8.23 -4.28
C LYS A 117 -2.21 -8.10 -5.04
N LEU A 118 -1.49 -7.03 -4.78
CA LEU A 118 -0.07 -6.89 -5.16
C LEU A 118 0.77 -7.17 -3.92
N GLN A 119 1.53 -8.26 -3.93
CA GLN A 119 2.29 -8.73 -2.77
C GLN A 119 3.78 -8.77 -3.05
N VAL A 120 4.56 -8.25 -2.10
CA VAL A 120 5.99 -8.53 -2.01
C VAL A 120 6.19 -9.83 -1.24
N THR A 121 6.87 -10.79 -1.86
CA THR A 121 7.18 -12.11 -1.28
C THR A 121 8.70 -12.30 -1.22
N PRO A 122 9.39 -11.80 -0.19
CA PRO A 122 10.85 -11.81 -0.13
C PRO A 122 11.48 -13.21 -0.12
N ALA A 123 10.81 -14.19 0.51
CA ALA A 123 11.26 -15.58 0.51
C ALA A 123 11.38 -16.18 -0.90
N LYS A 124 10.59 -15.66 -1.87
CA LYS A 124 10.63 -16.05 -3.28
C LYS A 124 11.41 -15.06 -4.15
N LYS A 125 11.94 -13.96 -3.57
CA LYS A 125 12.49 -12.81 -4.31
C LYS A 125 11.55 -12.34 -5.42
N ALA A 126 10.28 -12.14 -5.09
CA ALA A 126 9.23 -11.90 -6.08
C ALA A 126 8.26 -10.79 -5.70
N LEU A 127 7.77 -10.10 -6.72
CA LEU A 127 6.54 -9.34 -6.71
C LEU A 127 5.48 -10.19 -7.40
N GLU A 128 4.35 -10.40 -6.74
CA GLU A 128 3.27 -11.28 -7.19
C GLU A 128 1.94 -10.52 -7.27
N LEU A 129 1.19 -10.76 -8.34
CA LEU A 129 -0.18 -10.28 -8.52
C LEU A 129 -1.13 -11.46 -8.33
N PHE A 130 -2.05 -11.33 -7.38
CA PHE A 130 -3.03 -12.35 -7.04
C PHE A 130 -4.45 -11.92 -7.45
N LYS A 131 -5.30 -12.90 -7.77
CA LYS A 131 -6.76 -12.82 -7.70
C LYS A 131 -7.23 -13.91 -6.74
N GLY A 132 -7.79 -13.54 -5.59
CA GLY A 132 -7.98 -14.47 -4.48
C GLY A 132 -6.64 -15.04 -4.00
N ASP A 133 -6.50 -16.37 -4.11
CA ASP A 133 -5.28 -17.11 -3.75
C ASP A 133 -4.46 -17.56 -4.97
N GLU A 134 -4.94 -17.26 -6.18
CA GLU A 134 -4.25 -17.63 -7.42
C GLU A 134 -3.25 -16.55 -7.83
N VAL A 135 -1.99 -16.93 -8.05
CA VAL A 135 -0.97 -16.06 -8.64
C VAL A 135 -1.23 -15.90 -10.13
N LYS A 136 -1.66 -14.70 -10.54
CA LYS A 136 -1.95 -14.36 -11.94
C LYS A 136 -0.72 -13.87 -12.71
N ALA A 137 0.21 -13.23 -12.01
CA ALA A 137 1.50 -12.84 -12.57
C ALA A 137 2.57 -12.84 -11.48
N ARG A 138 3.83 -12.96 -11.90
CA ARG A 138 5.00 -12.90 -11.02
C ARG A 138 6.19 -12.32 -11.78
N MET A 139 7.00 -11.53 -11.10
CA MET A 139 8.32 -11.12 -11.60
C MET A 139 9.39 -11.13 -10.49
N PRO A 140 10.69 -11.22 -10.85
CA PRO A 140 11.77 -11.05 -9.88
C PRO A 140 11.69 -9.67 -9.20
N TYR A 141 11.83 -9.65 -7.87
CA TYR A 141 11.87 -8.43 -7.08
C TYR A 141 12.68 -8.69 -5.80
N GLU A 142 13.77 -7.95 -5.62
CA GLU A 142 14.60 -8.05 -4.42
C GLU A 142 14.21 -6.96 -3.43
N TRP A 143 13.54 -7.37 -2.35
CA TRP A 143 13.14 -6.48 -1.26
C TRP A 143 14.30 -6.21 -0.29
N GLN A 144 14.43 -4.96 0.17
CA GLN A 144 15.39 -4.56 1.18
C GLN A 144 14.78 -4.60 2.60
N SER A 145 15.27 -5.50 3.43
CA SER A 145 14.84 -5.62 4.84
C SER A 145 15.05 -4.31 5.63
N GLY A 146 14.04 -3.93 6.41
CA GLY A 146 14.04 -2.73 7.26
C GLY A 146 13.79 -1.42 6.51
N ALA A 147 13.75 -1.45 5.17
CA ALA A 147 13.41 -0.28 4.38
C ALA A 147 11.89 -0.20 4.15
N TRP A 148 11.36 1.02 4.20
CA TRP A 148 10.03 1.29 3.69
C TRP A 148 9.97 1.00 2.19
N THR A 149 8.92 0.31 1.77
CA THR A 149 8.67 -0.07 0.38
C THR A 149 7.28 0.41 0.00
N ARG A 150 7.18 1.23 -1.04
CA ARG A 150 5.90 1.66 -1.61
C ARG A 150 5.39 0.62 -2.58
N LEU A 151 4.12 0.26 -2.44
CA LEU A 151 3.37 -0.54 -3.40
C LEU A 151 2.28 0.32 -4.01
N CYS A 152 2.00 0.09 -5.30
CA CYS A 152 0.87 0.69 -6.00
C CYS A 152 0.23 -0.37 -6.90
N LEU A 153 -1.09 -0.55 -6.76
CA LEU A 153 -1.92 -1.47 -7.54
C LEU A 153 -3.06 -0.68 -8.15
N GLN A 154 -3.35 -0.89 -9.43
CA GLN A 154 -4.53 -0.33 -10.08
C GLN A 154 -5.39 -1.39 -10.76
N VAL A 155 -6.68 -1.13 -10.82
CA VAL A 155 -7.65 -1.86 -11.65
C VAL A 155 -8.36 -0.84 -12.53
N ARG A 156 -8.10 -0.90 -13.84
CA ARG A 156 -8.69 0.05 -14.80
C ARG A 156 -9.34 -0.68 -15.96
N LYS A 157 -10.38 -0.08 -16.51
CA LYS A 157 -11.01 -0.54 -17.75
C LYS A 157 -10.09 -0.24 -18.95
N VAL A 158 -10.11 -1.09 -19.96
CA VAL A 158 -9.47 -0.87 -21.27
C VAL A 158 -10.51 -0.70 -22.37
N LYS A 159 -10.12 -0.09 -23.50
CA LYS A 159 -11.05 0.34 -24.57
C LYS A 159 -11.94 -0.79 -25.13
N ASP A 160 -11.47 -2.03 -25.11
CA ASP A 160 -12.17 -3.18 -25.69
C ASP A 160 -13.10 -3.92 -24.71
N GLY A 161 -13.45 -3.30 -23.57
CA GLY A 161 -14.40 -3.85 -22.60
C GLY A 161 -13.80 -4.83 -21.60
N GLY A 162 -12.48 -5.03 -21.61
CA GLY A 162 -11.73 -5.74 -20.56
C GLY A 162 -11.21 -4.81 -19.47
N TRP A 163 -10.47 -5.40 -18.54
CA TRP A 163 -9.78 -4.69 -17.46
C TRP A 163 -8.30 -5.06 -17.43
N LYS A 164 -7.50 -4.16 -16.87
CA LYS A 164 -6.10 -4.39 -16.63
C LYS A 164 -5.78 -4.16 -15.17
N VAL A 165 -5.14 -5.15 -14.57
CA VAL A 165 -4.65 -5.10 -13.20
C VAL A 165 -3.14 -4.93 -13.26
N GLU A 166 -2.65 -3.79 -12.79
CA GLU A 166 -1.24 -3.41 -12.96
C GLU A 166 -0.64 -3.02 -11.61
N GLY A 167 0.60 -3.45 -11.37
CA GLY A 167 1.28 -3.26 -10.09
C GLY A 167 2.72 -2.78 -10.23
N LYS A 168 3.19 -2.09 -9.21
CA LYS A 168 4.59 -1.68 -9.07
C LYS A 168 4.98 -1.57 -7.60
N ALA A 169 6.25 -1.80 -7.32
CA ALA A 169 6.84 -1.70 -5.99
C ALA A 169 8.23 -1.07 -6.08
N TRP A 170 8.54 -0.16 -5.16
CA TRP A 170 9.84 0.51 -5.10
C TRP A 170 10.18 0.88 -3.66
N LYS A 171 11.47 1.05 -3.37
CA LYS A 171 11.90 1.51 -2.06
C LYS A 171 11.44 2.97 -1.86
N ASP A 172 10.92 3.28 -0.68
CA ASP A 172 10.53 4.65 -0.35
C ASP A 172 11.72 5.62 -0.45
N GLY A 173 11.47 6.83 -0.94
CA GLY A 173 12.50 7.82 -1.27
C GLY A 173 13.22 7.59 -2.61
N GLU A 174 13.07 6.43 -3.26
CA GLU A 174 13.51 6.25 -4.65
C GLU A 174 12.45 6.73 -5.64
N LYS A 175 12.88 6.98 -6.88
CA LYS A 175 11.98 7.41 -7.95
C LYS A 175 10.98 6.30 -8.27
N GLU A 176 9.70 6.66 -8.25
CA GLU A 176 8.61 5.79 -8.70
C GLU A 176 8.87 5.26 -10.12
N PRO A 177 8.72 3.94 -10.37
CA PRO A 177 8.81 3.38 -11.71
C PRO A 177 7.79 4.02 -12.66
N SER A 178 8.28 4.50 -13.81
CA SER A 178 7.43 5.10 -14.85
C SER A 178 6.58 4.07 -15.59
N ALA A 179 7.05 2.82 -15.66
CA ALA A 179 6.31 1.70 -16.22
C ALA A 179 5.70 0.84 -15.11
N TRP A 180 4.53 0.26 -15.38
CA TRP A 180 3.98 -0.83 -14.57
C TRP A 180 4.92 -2.03 -14.66
N MET A 181 5.26 -2.60 -13.50
CA MET A 181 6.25 -3.67 -13.41
C MET A 181 5.62 -5.04 -13.69
N ILE A 182 4.37 -5.21 -13.25
CA ILE A 182 3.61 -6.45 -13.38
C ILE A 182 2.19 -6.14 -13.87
N SER A 183 1.62 -7.04 -14.66
CA SER A 183 0.33 -6.84 -15.31
C SER A 183 -0.44 -8.16 -15.45
N TYR A 184 -1.76 -8.07 -15.38
CA TYR A 184 -2.71 -9.14 -15.70
C TYR A 184 -3.91 -8.57 -16.46
N ASP A 185 -4.28 -9.24 -17.56
CA ASP A 185 -5.47 -8.91 -18.33
C ASP A 185 -6.68 -9.67 -17.75
N GLU A 186 -7.70 -8.92 -17.35
CA GLU A 186 -8.92 -9.45 -16.75
C GLU A 186 -10.09 -9.27 -17.73
N LYS A 187 -10.91 -10.31 -17.88
CA LYS A 187 -12.08 -10.33 -18.76
C LYS A 187 -13.38 -10.24 -17.98
N GLU A 188 -13.38 -10.66 -16.72
CA GLU A 188 -14.52 -10.58 -15.83
C GLU A 188 -14.60 -9.20 -15.18
N GLN A 189 -15.80 -8.64 -15.11
CA GLN A 189 -15.99 -7.36 -14.45
C GLN A 189 -15.58 -7.45 -12.96
N PRO A 190 -14.69 -6.57 -12.48
CA PRO A 190 -14.36 -6.48 -11.07
C PRO A 190 -15.59 -6.22 -10.19
N VAL A 191 -15.63 -6.87 -9.04
CA VAL A 191 -16.67 -6.64 -8.03
C VAL A 191 -16.41 -5.35 -7.26
N ALA A 192 -17.45 -4.72 -6.74
CA ALA A 192 -17.27 -3.56 -5.87
C ALA A 192 -16.64 -3.98 -4.53
N GLY A 193 -15.65 -3.24 -4.07
CA GLY A 193 -15.01 -3.51 -2.80
C GLY A 193 -14.05 -2.41 -2.36
N ARG A 194 -13.68 -2.44 -1.09
CA ARG A 194 -12.77 -1.48 -0.48
C ARG A 194 -11.32 -1.77 -0.86
N ALA A 195 -10.45 -0.78 -0.68
CA ALA A 195 -9.02 -1.00 -0.70
C ALA A 195 -8.58 -1.79 0.56
N SER A 196 -7.43 -2.45 0.49
CA SER A 196 -6.92 -3.29 1.58
C SER A 196 -5.41 -3.26 1.71
N ILE A 197 -4.96 -3.53 2.94
CA ILE A 197 -3.57 -3.87 3.27
C ILE A 197 -3.55 -5.26 3.90
N TRP A 198 -2.48 -6.01 3.62
CA TRP A 198 -2.29 -7.36 4.14
C TRP A 198 -0.87 -7.55 4.64
N GLY A 199 -0.70 -8.39 5.66
CA GLY A 199 0.61 -8.76 6.17
C GLY A 199 0.61 -10.18 6.74
N SER A 200 1.67 -10.92 6.46
CA SER A 200 1.99 -12.16 7.17
C SER A 200 3.30 -11.94 7.92
N PRO A 201 3.25 -11.60 9.22
CA PRO A 201 4.45 -11.36 10.01
C PRO A 201 5.25 -12.66 10.14
N TYR A 202 6.55 -12.52 10.33
CA TYR A 202 7.41 -13.66 10.66
C TYR A 202 8.48 -13.23 11.66
N ALA A 203 9.04 -14.21 12.35
CA ALA A 203 10.18 -14.03 13.25
C ALA A 203 9.94 -13.00 14.37
N THR A 204 8.69 -12.88 14.83
CA THR A 204 8.26 -11.97 15.91
C THR A 204 8.59 -10.51 15.64
N THR A 205 8.78 -10.12 14.38
CA THR A 205 8.99 -8.72 13.99
C THR A 205 7.73 -8.17 13.34
N PRO A 206 7.30 -6.94 13.70
CA PRO A 206 6.08 -6.35 13.18
C PRO A 206 6.18 -5.99 11.69
N ILE A 207 5.02 -5.76 11.09
CA ILE A 207 4.88 -5.11 9.79
C ILE A 207 4.18 -3.77 10.02
N ARG A 208 4.70 -2.71 9.41
CA ARG A 208 4.17 -1.35 9.52
C ARG A 208 3.58 -0.91 8.20
N PHE A 209 2.52 -0.13 8.25
CA PHE A 209 1.77 0.39 7.10
C PHE A 209 1.54 1.88 7.31
N ASP A 210 1.75 2.66 6.25
CA ASP A 210 1.63 4.11 6.31
C ASP A 210 1.36 4.70 4.92
N ASP A 211 1.05 6.00 4.85
CA ASP A 211 0.71 6.75 3.63
C ASP A 211 -0.35 6.03 2.76
N LEU A 212 -1.48 5.63 3.36
CA LEU A 212 -2.53 4.95 2.63
C LEU A 212 -3.23 5.93 1.68
N LEU A 213 -3.33 5.54 0.42
CA LEU A 213 -3.87 6.38 -0.63
C LEU A 213 -4.79 5.58 -1.55
N VAL A 214 -5.96 6.12 -1.87
CA VAL A 214 -6.81 5.65 -2.98
C VAL A 214 -7.03 6.80 -3.95
N MET A 215 -6.70 6.58 -5.21
CA MET A 215 -6.81 7.56 -6.29
C MET A 215 -7.70 7.05 -7.41
N PRO A 216 -8.41 7.93 -8.14
CA PRO A 216 -8.94 7.56 -9.44
C PRO A 216 -7.78 7.19 -10.38
N THR A 217 -7.94 6.18 -11.22
CA THR A 217 -6.99 5.91 -12.31
C THR A 217 -7.16 6.98 -13.37
N SER A 218 -6.06 7.43 -13.97
CA SER A 218 -6.14 8.32 -15.13
C SER A 218 -6.84 7.59 -16.28
N ASP A 219 -8.08 7.96 -16.58
CA ASP A 219 -8.81 7.46 -17.73
C ASP A 219 -8.00 7.76 -18.99
N THR A 220 -7.52 6.73 -19.68
CA THR A 220 -7.04 6.85 -21.05
C THR A 220 -8.23 6.81 -22.01
N THR A 221 -9.30 7.54 -21.69
CA THR A 221 -10.35 7.86 -22.65
C THR A 221 -9.97 9.22 -23.23
N SER A 222 -9.05 9.20 -24.19
CA SER A 222 -8.88 10.30 -25.13
C SER A 222 -10.26 10.69 -25.64
N ARG A 223 -10.63 11.95 -25.38
CA ARG A 223 -11.76 12.63 -26.01
C ARG A 223 -11.71 12.50 -27.53
#